data_AF-A0A962ZDX1-F1
#
_entry.id   AF-A0A962ZDX1-F1
#
_cell.length_a   1.000
_cell.length_b   1.000
_cell.length_c   1.000
_cell.angle_alpha   90.00
_cell.angle_beta   90.00
_cell.angle_gamma   90.00
#
_symmetry.space_group_name_H-M   'P 1'
#
loop_
_entity.id
_entity.type
_entity.pdbx_description
1 polymer ?
#
loop_
_entity_poly.entity_id
_entity_poly.type
_entity_poly.pdbx_seq_one_letter_code
_entity_poly.pdbx_strand_id
1 'polypeptide(L)'
;MTMKIPGYRIQSALGKGGMASVYLAIQEKFDRPVALKIMLPTLAADESFARRFQREARLCAQLSHPHIVPVFDVGESDGMHYIAMEYVAGGSLKERLADGITPKDAETILRQIASALDYAGEMDIIHRDVKPDNIMFRQDGSAVLMDFGIARPTMSDEQMTMMGTIVGTPKYMSPEQHRGKDIDPRADLYSLGVVFFQMLTGRPPYEANDPMAMGLKHISEPIPLMPTELKRYQPLIRKLLAKDPDQRFQRGRDIVAALDELARQPAAPAQATNNEKVAPIPMPAVRPSDSEVSGIKLESRLRTREVKEKAGLLSSQYLFDIYVMADDFKQFQGHFEKLTEELFNWGQQRGKKCGRIQFKATIHPWITGQVKTYIRNLRQADTHAFMQRLPITVNLVGADGKPIEQYRIEPESGE
;
A
#
# COMPACT_ATOMS: atom_id res chain seq x y z
N MET A 1 30.12 -28.83 2.95
CA MET A 1 30.83 -28.37 4.16
C MET A 1 29.81 -27.75 5.10
N THR A 2 29.78 -28.16 6.36
CA THR A 2 28.91 -27.53 7.37
C THR A 2 29.46 -26.14 7.65
N MET A 3 28.65 -25.10 7.44
CA MET A 3 29.02 -23.72 7.75
C MET A 3 29.34 -23.61 9.25
N LYS A 4 30.55 -23.15 9.59
CA LYS A 4 31.02 -23.01 10.97
C LYS A 4 31.50 -21.59 11.20
N ILE A 5 30.95 -20.94 12.22
CA ILE A 5 31.43 -19.65 12.72
C ILE A 5 31.68 -19.85 14.23
N PRO A 6 32.93 -19.76 14.70
CA PRO A 6 33.26 -19.99 16.11
C PRO A 6 32.40 -19.15 17.06
N GLY A 7 31.90 -19.78 18.14
CA GLY A 7 31.02 -19.14 19.12
C GLY A 7 29.55 -19.07 18.72
N TYR A 8 29.18 -19.56 17.53
CA TYR A 8 27.80 -19.60 17.05
C TYR A 8 27.39 -20.99 16.59
N ARG A 9 26.32 -21.52 17.18
CA ARG A 9 25.69 -22.77 16.76
C ARG A 9 24.48 -22.46 15.87
N ILE A 10 24.67 -22.60 14.56
CA ILE A 10 23.62 -22.38 13.55
C ILE A 10 22.52 -23.44 13.69
N GLN A 11 21.27 -23.00 13.76
CA GLN A 11 20.10 -23.87 13.91
C GLN A 11 19.35 -24.05 12.59
N SER A 12 18.91 -22.94 11.97
CA SER A 12 18.08 -22.97 10.76
C SER A 12 18.30 -21.72 9.91
N ALA A 13 17.95 -21.79 8.63
CA ALA A 13 17.91 -20.62 7.76
C ALA A 13 16.61 -19.83 8.03
N LEU A 14 16.72 -18.51 8.15
CA LEU A 14 15.59 -17.58 8.28
C LEU A 14 15.24 -16.95 6.93
N GLY A 15 16.23 -16.72 6.07
CA GLY A 15 16.01 -16.15 4.75
C GLY A 15 17.27 -16.05 3.92
N LYS A 16 17.10 -15.87 2.61
CA LYS A 16 18.19 -15.64 1.66
C LYS A 16 17.87 -14.42 0.80
N GLY A 17 18.72 -13.40 0.89
CA GLY A 17 18.67 -12.21 0.05
C GLY A 17 19.67 -12.28 -1.10
N GLY A 18 19.71 -11.21 -1.91
CA GLY A 18 20.67 -11.07 -3.01
C GLY A 18 22.12 -10.85 -2.55
N MET A 19 22.35 -10.47 -1.30
CA MET A 19 23.67 -10.11 -0.78
C MET A 19 24.12 -10.94 0.43
N ALA A 20 23.19 -11.51 1.19
CA ALA A 20 23.47 -12.27 2.39
C ALA A 20 22.41 -13.34 2.62
N SER A 21 22.78 -14.38 3.37
CA SER A 21 21.84 -15.34 3.96
C SER A 21 21.74 -15.08 5.46
N VAL A 22 20.54 -15.22 6.02
CA VAL A 22 20.27 -14.99 7.45
C VAL A 22 19.88 -16.32 8.09
N TYR A 23 20.48 -16.61 9.24
CA TYR A 23 20.29 -17.84 9.98
C TYR A 23 19.89 -17.55 11.42
N LEU A 24 19.04 -18.39 12.00
CA LEU A 24 18.88 -18.47 13.44
C LEU A 24 20.09 -19.23 13.99
N ALA A 25 20.77 -18.66 14.97
CA ALA A 25 21.88 -19.30 15.65
C ALA A 25 21.79 -19.05 17.16
N ILE A 26 22.49 -19.88 17.94
CA ILE A 26 22.73 -19.63 19.37
C ILE A 26 24.15 -19.10 19.52
N GLN A 27 24.29 -17.93 20.15
CA GLN A 27 25.59 -17.42 20.59
C GLN A 27 26.01 -18.17 21.86
N GLU A 28 26.99 -19.06 21.73
CA GLU A 28 27.27 -20.12 22.71
C GLU A 28 27.67 -19.57 24.09
N LYS A 29 28.47 -18.50 24.11
CA LYS A 29 28.96 -17.89 25.37
C LYS A 29 27.84 -17.36 26.28
N PHE A 30 26.73 -16.94 25.68
CA PHE A 30 25.60 -16.33 26.40
C PHE A 30 24.33 -17.18 26.36
N ASP A 31 24.37 -18.32 25.66
CA ASP A 31 23.23 -19.20 25.39
C ASP A 31 21.96 -18.44 24.93
N ARG A 32 22.14 -17.48 24.01
CA ARG A 32 21.04 -16.64 23.51
C ARG A 32 20.82 -16.82 22.01
N PRO A 33 19.56 -16.75 21.52
CA PRO A 33 19.27 -16.74 20.10
C PRO A 33 19.69 -15.42 19.46
N VAL A 34 20.26 -15.53 18.25
CA VAL A 34 20.67 -14.40 17.42
C VAL A 34 20.27 -14.64 15.96
N ALA A 35 20.03 -13.57 15.22
CA ALA A 35 19.99 -13.60 13.78
C ALA A 35 21.42 -13.39 13.26
N LEU A 36 21.95 -14.38 12.55
CA LEU A 36 23.30 -14.40 12.00
C LEU A 36 23.22 -14.16 10.49
N LYS A 37 23.53 -12.95 10.06
CA LYS A 37 23.57 -12.54 8.66
C LYS A 37 24.97 -12.77 8.11
N ILE A 38 25.08 -13.57 7.05
CA ILE A 38 26.35 -13.99 6.46
C ILE A 38 26.35 -13.58 4.99
N MET A 39 27.39 -12.85 4.58
CA MET A 39 27.56 -12.40 3.20
C MET A 39 27.67 -13.60 2.24
N LEU A 40 27.09 -13.47 1.04
CA LEU A 40 27.25 -14.50 0.02
C LEU A 40 28.72 -14.59 -0.46
N PRO A 41 29.26 -15.80 -0.69
CA PRO A 41 30.66 -15.99 -1.08
C PRO A 41 31.08 -15.23 -2.34
N THR A 42 30.17 -15.06 -3.31
CA THR A 42 30.42 -14.31 -4.56
C THR A 42 30.71 -12.84 -4.31
N LEU A 43 30.15 -12.26 -3.25
CA LEU A 43 30.40 -10.87 -2.87
C LEU A 43 31.56 -10.74 -1.87
N ALA A 44 31.79 -11.78 -1.06
CA ALA A 44 32.94 -11.83 -0.16
C ALA A 44 34.29 -11.85 -0.92
N ALA A 45 34.30 -12.40 -2.14
CA ALA A 45 35.47 -12.38 -3.01
C ALA A 45 35.86 -10.96 -3.50
N ASP A 46 34.95 -9.99 -3.44
CA ASP A 46 35.25 -8.59 -3.69
C ASP A 46 35.65 -7.90 -2.38
N GLU A 47 36.95 -7.75 -2.15
CA GLU A 47 37.49 -7.11 -0.95
C GLU A 47 36.97 -5.69 -0.72
N SER A 48 36.59 -4.98 -1.79
CA SER A 48 36.04 -3.63 -1.65
C SER A 48 34.63 -3.68 -1.07
N PHE A 49 33.84 -4.67 -1.48
CA PHE A 49 32.49 -4.91 -0.96
C PHE A 49 32.53 -5.45 0.48
N ALA A 50 33.40 -6.42 0.75
CA ALA A 50 33.63 -6.98 2.08
C ALA A 50 34.01 -5.90 3.12
N ARG A 51 34.96 -5.02 2.78
CA ARG A 51 35.37 -3.90 3.65
C ARG A 51 34.22 -2.93 3.93
N ARG A 52 33.40 -2.62 2.93
CA ARG A 52 32.23 -1.73 3.09
C ARG A 52 31.18 -2.36 4.01
N PHE A 53 30.85 -3.63 3.78
CA PHE A 53 29.90 -4.37 4.62
C PHE A 53 30.32 -4.37 6.09
N GLN A 54 31.58 -4.67 6.39
CA GLN A 54 32.09 -4.62 7.77
C GLN A 54 32.07 -3.21 8.35
N ARG A 55 32.42 -2.19 7.55
CA ARG A 55 32.38 -0.79 7.99
C ARG A 55 30.97 -0.34 8.33
N GLU A 56 29.99 -0.61 7.47
CA GLU A 56 28.59 -0.25 7.69
C GLU A 56 28.00 -1.02 8.87
N ALA A 57 28.32 -2.30 9.01
CA ALA A 57 27.92 -3.10 10.17
C ALA A 57 28.47 -2.52 11.49
N ARG A 58 29.72 -2.06 11.51
CA ARG A 58 30.33 -1.41 12.68
C ARG A 58 29.71 -0.05 13.01
N LEU A 59 29.26 0.71 12.01
CA LEU A 59 28.49 1.93 12.24
C LEU A 59 27.13 1.60 12.86
N CYS A 60 26.45 0.57 12.34
CA CYS A 60 25.17 0.12 12.90
C CYS A 60 25.31 -0.42 14.33
N ALA A 61 26.43 -1.05 14.66
CA ALA A 61 26.72 -1.54 16.01
C ALA A 61 26.88 -0.42 17.06
N GLN A 62 27.07 0.83 16.63
CA GLN A 62 27.10 1.99 17.53
C GLN A 62 25.70 2.51 17.86
N LEU A 63 24.68 2.11 17.10
CA LEU A 63 23.30 2.55 17.32
C LEU A 63 22.70 1.82 18.52
N SER A 64 22.27 2.59 19.52
CA SER A 64 21.55 2.07 20.69
C SER A 64 20.23 2.83 20.84
N HIS A 65 19.15 2.23 20.34
CA HIS A 65 17.82 2.83 20.39
C HIS A 65 16.75 1.73 20.54
N PRO A 66 15.68 1.93 21.34
CA PRO A 66 14.65 0.92 21.56
C PRO A 66 14.01 0.38 20.28
N HIS A 67 13.92 1.20 19.23
CA HIS A 67 13.30 0.84 17.94
C HIS A 67 14.33 0.54 16.83
N ILE A 68 15.57 0.23 17.18
CA ILE A 68 16.61 -0.26 16.26
C ILE A 68 17.07 -1.62 16.75
N VAL A 69 17.19 -2.59 15.84
CA VAL A 69 17.73 -3.92 16.15
C VAL A 69 19.22 -3.78 16.51
N PRO A 70 19.64 -4.16 17.73
CA PRO A 70 21.04 -4.05 18.12
C PRO A 70 21.89 -5.10 17.39
N VAL A 71 23.06 -4.67 16.94
CA VAL A 71 24.11 -5.54 16.43
C VAL A 71 25.02 -5.91 17.59
N PHE A 72 25.18 -7.20 17.84
CA PHE A 72 25.98 -7.73 18.93
C PHE A 72 27.43 -7.99 18.54
N ASP A 73 27.66 -8.37 17.29
CA ASP A 73 28.98 -8.79 16.82
C ASP A 73 29.11 -8.63 15.30
N VAL A 74 30.32 -8.36 14.83
CA VAL A 74 30.68 -8.24 13.42
C VAL A 74 32.05 -8.88 13.24
N GLY A 75 32.16 -9.86 12.36
CA GLY A 75 33.40 -10.59 12.21
C GLY A 75 33.60 -11.24 10.85
N GLU A 76 34.66 -12.03 10.78
CA GLU A 76 35.04 -12.86 9.66
C GLU A 76 35.53 -14.20 10.20
N SER A 77 35.10 -15.30 9.57
CA SER A 77 35.59 -16.64 9.88
C SER A 77 35.67 -17.45 8.61
N ASP A 78 36.83 -18.03 8.31
CA ASP A 78 37.06 -18.85 7.10
C ASP A 78 36.59 -18.17 5.80
N GLY A 79 36.84 -16.85 5.68
CA GLY A 79 36.41 -16.03 4.54
C GLY A 79 34.92 -15.68 4.51
N MET A 80 34.16 -16.03 5.55
CA MET A 80 32.75 -15.66 5.70
C MET A 80 32.61 -14.43 6.60
N HIS A 81 32.23 -13.30 6.00
CA HIS A 81 31.87 -12.10 6.76
C HIS A 81 30.47 -12.24 7.34
N TYR A 82 30.33 -11.96 8.64
CA TYR A 82 29.06 -12.13 9.35
C TYR A 82 28.73 -10.96 10.28
N ILE A 83 27.45 -10.87 10.62
CA ILE A 83 26.88 -9.93 11.57
C ILE A 83 25.89 -10.70 12.45
N ALA A 84 26.12 -10.69 13.75
CA ALA A 84 25.18 -11.24 14.72
C ALA A 84 24.35 -10.10 15.31
N MET A 85 23.03 -10.21 15.23
CA MET A 85 22.08 -9.20 15.71
C MET A 85 20.95 -9.86 16.52
N GLU A 86 20.16 -9.04 17.22
CA GLU A 86 18.97 -9.52 17.93
C GLU A 86 18.06 -10.34 16.99
N TYR A 87 17.65 -11.53 17.47
CA TYR A 87 16.63 -12.32 16.77
C TYR A 87 15.23 -11.81 17.14
N VAL A 88 14.52 -11.27 16.16
CA VAL A 88 13.18 -10.70 16.34
C VAL A 88 12.14 -11.67 15.77
N ALA A 89 11.39 -12.34 16.66
CA ALA A 89 10.52 -13.45 16.30
C ALA A 89 9.07 -13.07 15.92
N GLY A 90 8.63 -11.83 16.15
CA GLY A 90 7.23 -11.41 16.00
C GLY A 90 6.78 -11.06 14.57
N GLY A 91 7.55 -11.47 13.58
CA GLY A 91 7.28 -11.24 12.16
C GLY A 91 7.57 -9.83 11.66
N SER A 92 7.35 -9.62 10.36
CA SER A 92 7.57 -8.34 9.68
C SER A 92 6.27 -7.55 9.48
N LEU A 93 6.38 -6.25 9.22
CA LEU A 93 5.26 -5.40 8.84
C LEU A 93 4.62 -5.86 7.53
N LYS A 94 5.42 -6.41 6.61
CA LYS A 94 4.90 -6.99 5.37
C LYS A 94 3.89 -8.11 5.63
N GLU A 95 4.17 -8.99 6.60
CA GLU A 95 3.26 -10.07 6.96
C GLU A 95 1.98 -9.50 7.59
N ARG A 96 2.10 -8.53 8.51
CA ARG A 96 0.95 -7.89 9.15
C ARG A 96 0.07 -7.09 8.18
N LEU A 97 0.65 -6.51 7.13
CA LEU A 97 -0.12 -5.81 6.10
C LEU A 97 -1.11 -6.72 5.36
N ALA A 98 -0.87 -8.03 5.31
CA ALA A 98 -1.79 -8.98 4.69
C ALA A 98 -3.11 -9.11 5.47
N ASP A 99 -3.04 -8.99 6.80
CA ASP A 99 -4.19 -9.06 7.70
C ASP A 99 -4.87 -7.69 7.91
N GLY A 100 -4.22 -6.62 7.46
CA GLY A 100 -4.66 -5.23 7.64
C GLY A 100 -4.15 -4.62 8.95
N ILE A 101 -4.04 -3.29 8.98
CA ILE A 101 -3.51 -2.54 10.12
C ILE A 101 -4.49 -1.43 10.47
N THR A 102 -4.81 -1.28 11.76
CA THR A 102 -5.69 -0.19 12.19
C THR A 102 -4.95 1.15 12.11
N PRO A 103 -5.65 2.28 11.89
CA PRO A 103 -5.00 3.59 11.87
C PRO A 103 -4.23 3.90 13.17
N LYS A 104 -4.72 3.43 14.33
CA LYS A 104 -4.05 3.61 15.62
C LYS A 104 -2.73 2.83 15.72
N ASP A 105 -2.72 1.61 15.20
CA ASP A 105 -1.48 0.81 15.15
C ASP A 105 -0.50 1.42 14.14
N ALA A 106 -0.99 1.91 13.00
CA ALA A 106 -0.17 2.63 12.02
C ALA A 106 0.48 3.90 12.62
N GLU A 107 -0.26 4.69 13.41
CA GLU A 107 0.29 5.84 14.15
C GLU A 107 1.38 5.41 15.15
N THR A 108 1.15 4.31 15.86
CA THR A 108 2.10 3.77 16.85
C THR A 108 3.40 3.35 16.17
N ILE A 109 3.31 2.59 15.07
CA ILE A 109 4.46 2.16 14.27
C ILE A 109 5.19 3.37 13.69
N LEU A 110 4.45 4.34 13.12
CA LEU A 110 5.03 5.55 12.57
C LEU A 110 5.87 6.30 13.61
N ARG A 111 5.35 6.46 14.84
CA ARG A 111 6.08 7.10 15.94
C ARG A 111 7.38 6.37 16.28
N GLN A 112 7.30 5.05 16.45
CA GLN A 112 8.43 4.23 16.86
C GLN A 112 9.56 4.27 15.83
N ILE A 113 9.21 4.12 14.55
CA ILE A 113 10.19 4.12 13.46
C ILE A 113 10.68 5.54 13.15
N ALA A 114 9.85 6.56 13.25
CA ALA A 114 10.31 7.96 13.13
C ALA A 114 11.34 8.32 14.21
N SER A 115 11.14 7.86 15.46
CA SER A 115 12.12 8.03 16.54
C SER A 115 13.46 7.34 16.23
N ALA A 116 13.42 6.12 15.68
CA ALA A 116 14.63 5.40 15.27
C ALA A 116 15.40 6.13 14.16
N LEU A 117 14.69 6.63 13.14
CA LEU A 117 15.31 7.38 12.03
C LEU A 117 15.85 8.73 12.48
N ASP A 118 15.19 9.39 13.44
CA ASP A 118 15.70 10.63 14.04
C ASP A 118 17.05 10.40 14.72
N TYR A 119 17.13 9.38 15.57
CA TYR A 119 18.35 9.02 16.30
C TYR A 119 19.49 8.64 15.34
N ALA A 120 19.21 7.84 14.31
CA ALA A 120 20.23 7.49 13.32
C ALA A 120 20.71 8.71 12.52
N GLY A 121 19.79 9.60 12.14
CA GLY A 121 20.12 10.84 11.43
C GLY A 121 20.98 11.80 12.24
N GLU A 122 20.85 11.85 13.58
CA GLU A 122 21.75 12.62 14.45
C GLU A 122 23.19 12.09 14.47
N MET A 123 23.37 10.83 14.10
CA MET A 123 24.68 10.17 13.99
C MET A 123 25.20 10.15 12.54
N ASP A 124 24.60 10.93 11.65
CA ASP A 124 24.86 10.96 10.21
C ASP A 124 24.70 9.58 9.52
N ILE A 125 23.84 8.72 10.07
CA ILE A 125 23.54 7.39 9.53
C ILE A 125 22.18 7.43 8.83
N ILE A 126 22.19 7.05 7.55
CA ILE A 126 21.01 6.93 6.69
C ILE A 126 20.75 5.44 6.47
N HIS A 127 19.52 4.99 6.70
CA HIS A 127 19.11 3.60 6.49
C HIS A 127 19.05 3.22 5.02
N ARG A 128 18.52 4.10 4.17
CA ARG A 128 18.39 3.99 2.70
C ARG A 128 17.34 3.00 2.19
N ASP A 129 16.84 2.08 3.01
CA ASP A 129 15.97 0.94 2.62
C ASP A 129 14.79 0.74 3.57
N VAL A 130 14.15 1.83 4.02
CA VAL A 130 12.95 1.73 4.85
C VAL A 130 11.80 1.14 4.03
N LYS A 131 11.31 -0.03 4.43
CA LYS A 131 10.22 -0.76 3.79
C LYS A 131 9.58 -1.76 4.78
N PRO A 132 8.39 -2.32 4.49
CA PRO A 132 7.71 -3.23 5.42
C PRO A 132 8.50 -4.49 5.77
N ASP A 133 9.35 -5.01 4.88
CA ASP A 133 10.21 -6.17 5.16
C ASP A 133 11.26 -5.89 6.25
N ASN A 134 11.67 -4.63 6.43
CA ASN A 134 12.73 -4.23 7.38
C ASN A 134 12.17 -3.67 8.70
N ILE A 135 10.85 -3.59 8.84
CA ILE A 135 10.18 -3.21 10.09
C ILE A 135 9.67 -4.51 10.72
N MET A 136 10.30 -4.91 11.81
CA MET A 136 10.01 -6.16 12.52
C MET A 136 9.30 -5.87 13.84
N PHE A 137 8.75 -6.90 14.46
CA PHE A 137 8.08 -6.76 15.75
C PHE A 137 8.66 -7.69 16.81
N ARG A 138 8.94 -7.14 18.00
CA ARG A 138 9.23 -7.95 19.18
C ARG A 138 7.96 -8.62 19.72
N GLN A 139 8.14 -9.53 20.68
CA GLN A 139 7.04 -10.27 21.31
C GLN A 139 6.06 -9.34 22.06
N ASP A 140 6.54 -8.21 22.58
CA ASP A 140 5.71 -7.19 23.23
C ASP A 140 4.93 -6.31 22.23
N GLY A 141 5.09 -6.55 20.92
CA GLY A 141 4.45 -5.80 19.86
C GLY A 141 5.17 -4.51 19.44
N SER A 142 6.32 -4.18 20.06
CA SER A 142 7.09 -3.00 19.65
C SER A 142 7.70 -3.18 18.26
N ALA A 143 7.56 -2.16 17.41
CA ALA A 143 8.18 -2.13 16.09
C ALA A 143 9.66 -1.76 16.22
N VAL A 144 10.51 -2.43 15.45
CA VAL A 144 11.95 -2.20 15.38
C VAL A 144 12.41 -2.18 13.93
N LEU A 145 13.39 -1.33 13.65
CA LEU A 145 13.99 -1.22 12.33
C LEU A 145 15.28 -2.06 12.29
N MET A 146 15.42 -2.87 11.24
CA MET A 146 16.61 -3.70 10.99
C MET A 146 17.27 -3.34 9.65
N ASP A 147 18.48 -3.86 9.40
CA ASP A 147 19.17 -3.75 8.11
C ASP A 147 19.51 -2.31 7.66
N PHE A 148 20.00 -1.49 8.59
CA PHE A 148 20.55 -0.15 8.31
C PHE A 148 21.70 -0.18 7.30
N GLY A 149 21.42 0.03 6.02
CA GLY A 149 22.42 0.35 5.00
C GLY A 149 23.48 -0.70 4.68
N ILE A 150 23.69 -1.75 5.50
CA ILE A 150 24.83 -2.69 5.54
C ILE A 150 25.15 -3.37 4.19
N ALA A 151 24.19 -3.38 3.27
CA ALA A 151 24.29 -4.04 1.98
C ALA A 151 24.14 -3.06 0.80
N ARG A 152 24.13 -1.74 1.04
CA ARG A 152 23.91 -0.73 0.01
C ARG A 152 25.22 -0.01 -0.30
N PRO A 153 25.93 -0.42 -1.34
CA PRO A 153 27.15 0.27 -1.67
C PRO A 153 26.87 1.73 -2.03
N THR A 154 27.72 2.65 -1.55
CA THR A 154 28.00 3.91 -2.24
C THR A 154 28.65 3.57 -3.58
N MET A 155 27.84 3.15 -4.55
CA MET A 155 28.28 2.93 -5.94
C MET A 155 28.27 4.28 -6.64
N SER A 156 29.27 4.53 -7.48
CA SER A 156 29.10 5.49 -8.57
C SER A 156 28.03 5.00 -9.54
N ASP A 157 27.38 5.90 -10.28
CA ASP A 157 26.35 5.58 -11.29
C ASP A 157 26.80 4.49 -12.27
N GLU A 158 28.10 4.44 -12.59
CA GLU A 158 28.73 3.45 -13.47
C GLU A 158 28.66 2.01 -12.92
N GLN A 159 28.78 1.83 -11.60
CA GLN A 159 28.74 0.50 -10.97
C GLN A 159 27.30 0.01 -10.75
N MET A 160 26.34 0.92 -10.49
CA MET A 160 24.91 0.57 -10.45
C MET A 160 24.40 0.08 -11.82
N THR A 161 24.93 0.65 -12.91
CA THR A 161 24.57 0.28 -14.28
C THR A 161 25.17 -1.06 -14.69
N MET A 162 26.43 -1.35 -14.31
CA MET A 162 27.08 -2.65 -14.62
C MET A 162 26.43 -3.86 -13.95
N MET A 163 25.83 -3.70 -12.76
CA MET A 163 25.15 -4.80 -12.06
C MET A 163 23.67 -4.96 -12.47
N GLY A 164 23.10 -4.04 -13.26
CA GLY A 164 21.69 -4.11 -13.71
C GLY A 164 20.65 -4.06 -12.57
N THR A 165 21.08 -3.79 -11.34
CA THR A 165 20.23 -3.79 -10.14
C THR A 165 20.00 -2.37 -9.67
N ILE A 166 18.77 -1.89 -9.82
CA ILE A 166 18.26 -0.79 -9.00
C ILE A 166 18.27 -1.30 -7.55
N VAL A 167 19.26 -0.87 -6.77
CA VAL A 167 19.51 -1.40 -5.42
C VAL A 167 18.44 -0.87 -4.47
N GLY A 168 17.41 -1.69 -4.21
CA GLY A 168 16.34 -1.51 -3.23
C GLY A 168 14.98 -1.89 -3.83
N THR A 169 13.89 -1.66 -3.10
CA THR A 169 12.54 -1.89 -3.63
C THR A 169 12.01 -0.57 -4.17
N PRO A 170 11.96 -0.35 -5.52
CA PRO A 170 11.67 0.96 -6.12
C PRO A 170 10.41 1.65 -5.58
N LYS A 171 9.42 0.83 -5.18
CA LYS A 171 8.15 1.24 -4.57
C LYS A 171 8.27 2.12 -3.32
N TYR A 172 9.39 2.08 -2.58
CA TYR A 172 9.57 2.85 -1.34
C TYR A 172 10.70 3.88 -1.42
N MET A 173 11.43 3.93 -2.54
CA MET A 173 12.56 4.84 -2.69
C MET A 173 12.10 6.30 -2.84
N SER A 174 12.90 7.22 -2.33
CA SER A 174 12.65 8.65 -2.45
C SER A 174 12.91 9.18 -3.88
N PRO A 175 12.37 10.36 -4.25
CA PRO A 175 12.62 10.97 -5.55
C PRO A 175 14.10 11.20 -5.85
N GLU A 176 14.89 11.61 -4.85
CA GLU A 176 16.33 11.82 -4.95
C GLU A 176 17.10 10.51 -5.15
N GLN A 177 16.67 9.41 -4.52
CA GLN A 177 17.24 8.08 -4.78
C GLN A 177 17.02 7.65 -6.24
N HIS A 178 15.81 7.86 -6.79
CA HIS A 178 15.52 7.55 -8.18
C HIS A 178 16.25 8.45 -9.19
N ARG A 179 16.65 9.65 -8.77
CA ARG A 179 17.42 10.60 -9.58
C ARG A 179 18.94 10.42 -9.45
N GLY A 180 19.41 9.50 -8.61
CA GLY A 180 20.84 9.35 -8.32
C GLY A 180 21.46 10.59 -7.65
N LYS A 181 20.66 11.40 -6.94
CA LYS A 181 21.16 12.58 -6.22
C LYS A 181 21.69 12.19 -4.85
N ASP A 182 22.49 13.08 -4.27
CA ASP A 182 22.89 12.97 -2.87
C ASP A 182 21.67 12.81 -1.96
N ILE A 183 21.80 11.89 -1.01
CA ILE A 183 20.76 11.54 -0.06
C ILE A 183 21.18 12.00 1.33
N ASP A 184 20.20 12.47 2.09
CA ASP A 184 20.32 12.79 3.50
C ASP A 184 19.23 12.03 4.30
N PRO A 185 19.18 12.14 5.64
CA PRO A 185 18.19 11.42 6.46
C PRO A 185 16.72 11.66 6.07
N ARG A 186 16.38 12.74 5.35
CA ARG A 186 15.02 13.04 4.88
C ARG A 186 14.55 12.10 3.77
N ALA A 187 15.46 11.37 3.14
CA ALA A 187 15.12 10.28 2.22
C ALA A 187 14.41 9.14 2.96
N ASP A 188 14.90 8.76 4.14
CA ASP A 188 14.28 7.70 4.94
C ASP A 188 12.91 8.12 5.48
N LEU A 189 12.71 9.40 5.80
CA LEU A 189 11.41 9.93 6.21
C LEU A 189 10.38 9.86 5.08
N TYR A 190 10.79 10.09 3.83
CA TYR A 190 9.93 9.88 2.67
C TYR A 190 9.53 8.42 2.53
N SER A 191 10.50 7.50 2.60
CA SER A 191 10.25 6.06 2.54
C SER A 191 9.31 5.60 3.65
N LEU A 192 9.48 6.10 4.88
CA LEU A 192 8.56 5.87 5.99
C LEU A 192 7.15 6.43 5.69
N GLY A 193 7.05 7.56 5.00
CA GLY A 193 5.79 8.10 4.50
C GLY A 193 5.06 7.18 3.52
N VAL A 194 5.80 6.52 2.62
CA VAL A 194 5.25 5.53 1.69
C VAL A 194 4.71 4.33 2.48
N VAL A 195 5.47 3.84 3.46
CA VAL A 195 5.04 2.75 4.35
C VAL A 195 3.79 3.15 5.13
N PHE A 196 3.74 4.35 5.71
CA PHE A 196 2.59 4.83 6.47
C PHE A 196 1.34 4.95 5.60
N PHE A 197 1.45 5.48 4.37
CA PHE A 197 0.36 5.49 3.41
C PHE A 197 -0.18 4.08 3.15
N GLN A 198 0.71 3.10 2.98
CA GLN A 198 0.32 1.71 2.76
C GLN A 198 -0.33 1.07 3.99
N MET A 199 0.16 1.33 5.20
CA MET A 199 -0.49 0.84 6.42
C MET A 199 -1.92 1.35 6.54
N LEU A 200 -2.16 2.61 6.16
CA LEU A 200 -3.48 3.22 6.22
C LEU A 200 -4.44 2.76 5.12
N THR A 201 -3.95 2.51 3.91
CA THR A 201 -4.80 2.30 2.72
C THR A 201 -4.75 0.87 2.17
N GLY A 202 -3.88 0.02 2.70
CA GLY A 202 -3.62 -1.34 2.21
C GLY A 202 -2.72 -1.41 0.96
N ARG A 203 -2.42 -0.28 0.30
CA ARG A 203 -1.61 -0.24 -0.93
C ARG A 203 -0.64 0.95 -0.93
N PRO A 204 0.51 0.85 -1.61
CA PRO A 204 1.42 2.00 -1.74
C PRO A 204 0.74 3.17 -2.47
N PRO A 205 1.27 4.40 -2.35
CA PRO A 205 0.74 5.57 -3.04
C PRO A 205 0.85 5.45 -4.57
N TYR A 206 1.82 4.68 -5.07
CA TYR A 206 2.07 4.50 -6.49
C TYR A 206 2.26 3.03 -6.86
N GLU A 207 1.73 2.67 -8.03
CA GLU A 207 1.87 1.34 -8.64
C GLU A 207 2.36 1.50 -10.08
N ALA A 208 3.33 0.68 -10.47
CA ALA A 208 3.89 0.64 -11.81
C ALA A 208 4.42 -0.77 -12.10
N ASN A 209 4.48 -1.12 -13.39
CA ASN A 209 4.85 -2.46 -13.84
C ASN A 209 6.36 -2.66 -13.95
N ASP A 210 7.14 -1.58 -13.92
CA ASP A 210 8.60 -1.62 -13.98
C ASP A 210 9.23 -0.55 -13.05
N PRO A 211 10.51 -0.75 -12.66
CA PRO A 211 11.21 0.17 -11.76
C PRO A 211 11.38 1.60 -12.27
N MET A 212 11.56 1.79 -13.59
CA MET A 212 11.78 3.11 -14.18
C MET A 212 10.49 3.93 -14.12
N ALA A 213 9.37 3.32 -14.50
CA ALA A 213 8.05 3.91 -14.36
C ALA A 213 7.72 4.21 -12.89
N MET A 214 8.06 3.31 -11.96
CA MET A 214 7.90 3.56 -10.52
C MET A 214 8.67 4.81 -10.06
N GLY A 215 9.92 4.95 -10.50
CA GLY A 215 10.73 6.12 -10.21
C GLY A 215 10.12 7.41 -10.74
N LEU A 216 9.61 7.40 -11.98
CA LEU A 216 8.91 8.55 -12.56
C LEU A 216 7.69 8.94 -11.71
N LYS A 217 6.91 7.96 -11.23
CA LYS A 217 5.77 8.23 -10.33
C LYS A 217 6.19 8.90 -9.03
N HIS A 218 7.22 8.37 -8.36
CA HIS A 218 7.73 9.03 -7.15
C HIS A 218 8.25 10.44 -7.44
N ILE A 219 8.84 10.68 -8.61
CA ILE A 219 9.41 11.96 -9.03
C ILE A 219 8.34 13.02 -9.34
N SER A 220 7.28 12.68 -10.07
CA SER A 220 6.38 13.68 -10.68
C SER A 220 4.89 13.50 -10.39
N GLU A 221 4.41 12.30 -10.07
CA GLU A 221 2.97 12.10 -9.84
C GLU A 221 2.52 12.83 -8.56
N PRO A 222 1.29 13.39 -8.56
CA PRO A 222 0.76 14.06 -7.40
C PRO A 222 0.65 13.10 -6.21
N ILE A 223 0.69 13.65 -5.00
CA ILE A 223 0.47 12.87 -3.78
C ILE A 223 -1.01 12.47 -3.74
N PRO A 224 -1.36 11.17 -3.66
CA PRO A 224 -2.75 10.73 -3.66
C PRO A 224 -3.57 11.33 -2.52
N LEU A 225 -4.86 11.51 -2.77
CA LEU A 225 -5.80 11.90 -1.73
C LEU A 225 -6.13 10.71 -0.83
N MET A 226 -6.13 10.96 0.48
CA MET A 226 -6.59 9.99 1.47
C MET A 226 -8.09 9.80 1.34
N PRO A 227 -8.61 8.56 1.50
CA PRO A 227 -10.04 8.31 1.65
C PRO A 227 -10.66 9.19 2.74
N THR A 228 -11.97 9.46 2.63
CA THR A 228 -12.70 10.35 3.55
C THR A 228 -12.49 9.99 5.02
N GLU A 229 -12.51 8.69 5.35
CA GLU A 229 -12.31 8.15 6.71
C GLU A 229 -10.92 8.45 7.27
N LEU A 230 -9.94 8.64 6.38
CA LEU A 230 -8.52 8.82 6.69
C LEU A 230 -8.03 10.23 6.33
N LYS A 231 -8.93 11.14 5.94
CA LYS A 231 -8.62 12.51 5.49
C LYS A 231 -7.81 13.29 6.53
N ARG A 232 -7.98 12.97 7.82
CA ARG A 232 -7.20 13.57 8.92
C ARG A 232 -5.69 13.39 8.75
N TYR A 233 -5.22 12.33 8.10
CA TYR A 233 -3.80 12.07 7.86
C TYR A 233 -3.25 12.78 6.61
N GLN A 234 -4.11 13.41 5.79
CA GLN A 234 -3.68 14.05 4.55
C GLN A 234 -2.56 15.09 4.73
N PRO A 235 -2.58 15.99 5.74
CA PRO A 235 -1.50 16.95 5.95
C PRO A 235 -0.17 16.27 6.26
N LEU A 236 -0.20 15.21 7.07
CA LEU A 236 0.97 14.41 7.44
C LEU A 236 1.55 13.71 6.20
N ILE A 237 0.70 13.07 5.40
CA ILE A 237 1.09 12.41 4.14
C ILE A 237 1.66 13.41 3.13
N ARG A 238 1.07 14.61 2.98
CA ARG A 238 1.57 15.64 2.07
C ARG A 238 2.98 16.07 2.43
N LYS A 239 3.27 16.22 3.73
CA LYS A 239 4.59 16.63 4.20
C LYS A 239 5.60 15.50 4.14
N LEU A 240 5.23 14.26 4.47
CA LEU A 240 6.11 13.10 4.34
C LEU A 240 6.50 12.82 2.87
N LEU A 241 5.52 12.90 1.96
CA LEU A 241 5.68 12.56 0.53
C LEU A 241 5.98 13.77 -0.36
N ALA A 242 6.36 14.91 0.22
CA ALA A 242 6.74 16.08 -0.56
C ALA A 242 7.92 15.74 -1.48
N LYS A 243 7.86 16.16 -2.74
CA LYS A 243 8.86 15.78 -3.75
C LYS A 243 10.20 16.43 -3.47
N ASP A 244 10.15 17.67 -3.00
CA ASP A 244 11.30 18.43 -2.53
C ASP A 244 11.61 18.08 -1.06
N PRO A 245 12.83 17.61 -0.74
CA PRO A 245 13.26 17.34 0.65
C PRO A 245 13.10 18.53 1.60
N ASP A 246 13.23 19.76 1.13
CA ASP A 246 13.11 20.97 1.97
C ASP A 246 11.67 21.22 2.42
N GLN A 247 10.69 20.65 1.69
CA GLN A 247 9.28 20.72 2.03
C GLN A 247 8.83 19.58 2.96
N ARG A 248 9.72 18.64 3.28
CA ARG A 248 9.43 17.51 4.17
C ARG A 248 9.58 17.86 5.65
N PHE A 249 9.28 16.90 6.52
CA PHE A 249 9.80 16.92 7.88
C PHE A 249 11.33 16.86 7.84
N GLN A 250 11.99 17.67 8.66
CA GLN A 250 13.46 17.76 8.68
C GLN A 250 14.07 16.80 9.68
N ARG A 251 13.27 16.36 10.66
CA ARG A 251 13.63 15.42 11.71
C ARG A 251 12.48 14.45 11.98
N GLY A 252 12.82 13.24 12.45
CA GLY A 252 11.81 12.24 12.81
C GLY A 252 10.99 12.68 14.03
N ARG A 253 11.58 13.44 14.96
CA ARG A 253 10.85 14.04 16.09
C ARG A 253 9.73 15.00 15.66
N ASP A 254 9.87 15.64 14.50
CA ASP A 254 8.85 16.56 13.97
C ASP A 254 7.59 15.77 13.52
N ILE A 255 7.77 14.54 13.06
CA ILE A 255 6.67 13.62 12.73
C ILE A 255 5.93 13.23 14.00
N VAL A 256 6.68 12.91 15.06
CA VAL A 256 6.12 12.56 16.37
C VAL A 256 5.30 13.72 16.93
N ALA A 257 5.83 14.94 16.88
CA ALA A 257 5.11 16.14 17.30
C ALA A 257 3.84 16.39 16.47
N ALA A 258 3.91 16.18 15.15
CA ALA A 258 2.74 16.30 14.27
C ALA A 258 1.65 15.25 14.59
N LEU A 259 2.03 14.03 14.95
CA LEU A 259 1.09 13.02 15.45
C LEU A 259 0.44 13.44 16.77
N ASP A 260 1.21 14.02 17.70
CA ASP A 260 0.68 14.51 18.97
C ASP A 260 -0.29 15.68 18.79
N GLU A 261 -0.04 16.55 17.81
CA GLU A 261 -0.98 17.59 17.41
C GLU A 261 -2.26 17.00 16.79
N LEU A 262 -2.10 16.02 15.88
CA LEU A 262 -3.22 15.35 15.24
C LEU A 262 -4.12 14.59 16.24
N ALA A 263 -3.54 14.08 17.33
CA ALA A 263 -4.28 13.43 18.42
C ALA A 263 -5.01 14.43 19.33
N ARG A 264 -4.48 15.65 19.49
CA ARG A 264 -5.10 16.73 20.28
C ARG A 264 -6.23 17.44 19.55
N GLN A 265 -6.22 17.43 18.23
CA GLN A 265 -7.39 17.84 17.45
C GLN A 265 -8.52 16.84 17.76
N PRO A 266 -9.68 17.29 18.28
CA PRO A 266 -10.80 16.37 18.43
C PRO A 266 -11.04 15.72 17.08
N ALA A 267 -11.06 14.38 17.05
CA ALA A 267 -11.69 13.69 15.93
C ALA A 267 -13.05 14.37 15.82
N ALA A 268 -13.28 15.09 14.72
CA ALA A 268 -14.42 15.97 14.60
C ALA A 268 -15.65 15.22 15.14
N PRO A 269 -16.43 15.79 16.07
CA PRO A 269 -17.61 15.11 16.55
C PRO A 269 -18.35 14.61 15.31
N ALA A 270 -18.83 13.36 15.35
CA ALA A 270 -19.78 12.86 14.37
C ALA A 270 -21.01 13.76 14.45
N GLN A 271 -20.96 14.91 13.79
CA GLN A 271 -22.07 15.80 13.61
C GLN A 271 -22.98 15.04 12.67
N ALA A 272 -24.07 14.53 13.26
CA ALA A 272 -25.27 14.20 12.54
C ALA A 272 -25.72 15.46 11.78
N THR A 273 -25.31 15.59 10.52
CA THR A 273 -25.95 16.42 9.49
C THR A 273 -25.55 15.91 8.10
N ASN A 274 -26.55 15.36 7.40
CA ASN A 274 -26.85 15.44 5.96
C ASN A 274 -25.75 15.89 4.96
N ASN A 275 -25.67 15.13 3.83
CA ASN A 275 -25.03 15.44 2.53
C ASN A 275 -23.50 15.69 2.55
N GLU A 276 -22.62 15.15 1.70
CA GLU A 276 -22.67 14.40 0.42
C GLU A 276 -21.25 13.79 0.12
N LYS A 277 -21.21 12.51 -0.31
CA LYS A 277 -20.37 11.83 -1.36
C LYS A 277 -18.81 11.91 -1.40
N VAL A 278 -18.03 10.81 -1.54
CA VAL A 278 -18.25 9.34 -1.58
C VAL A 278 -17.01 8.60 -1.03
N ALA A 279 -17.25 7.61 -0.16
CA ALA A 279 -16.31 6.59 0.31
C ALA A 279 -16.70 5.19 -0.21
N PRO A 280 -15.77 4.22 -0.27
CA PRO A 280 -16.11 2.83 -0.61
C PRO A 280 -16.97 2.20 0.51
N ILE A 281 -18.01 1.46 0.12
CA ILE A 281 -18.97 0.90 1.08
C ILE A 281 -18.33 -0.28 1.85
N PRO A 282 -18.59 -0.42 3.17
CA PRO A 282 -18.11 -1.55 3.97
C PRO A 282 -18.73 -2.88 3.50
N MET A 283 -17.99 -3.98 3.65
CA MET A 283 -18.58 -5.32 3.71
C MET A 283 -19.22 -5.52 5.09
N PRO A 284 -20.53 -5.82 5.21
CA PRO A 284 -20.99 -6.76 6.19
C PRO A 284 -20.68 -8.16 5.65
N ALA A 285 -19.78 -8.88 6.31
CA ALA A 285 -19.70 -10.32 6.12
C ALA A 285 -21.01 -10.94 6.63
N VAL A 286 -21.51 -11.91 5.88
CA VAL A 286 -22.56 -12.88 6.22
C VAL A 286 -24.00 -12.44 5.90
N ARG A 287 -24.64 -13.23 5.02
CA ARG A 287 -26.10 -13.32 4.82
C ARG A 287 -26.74 -13.40 6.22
N PRO A 288 -27.71 -12.54 6.61
CA PRO A 288 -28.42 -12.72 7.88
C PRO A 288 -28.89 -14.19 7.95
N SER A 289 -28.78 -14.83 9.12
CA SER A 289 -29.14 -16.26 9.30
C SER A 289 -30.47 -16.56 8.61
N ASP A 290 -30.64 -17.77 8.04
CA ASP A 290 -31.80 -18.16 7.20
C ASP A 290 -33.19 -17.90 7.83
N SER A 291 -33.26 -17.50 9.11
CA SER A 291 -34.45 -17.04 9.83
C SER A 291 -34.88 -15.58 9.60
N GLU A 292 -34.04 -14.69 9.04
CA GLU A 292 -34.33 -13.24 8.91
C GLU A 292 -34.38 -12.70 7.46
N VAL A 293 -33.91 -13.47 6.48
CA VAL A 293 -34.03 -13.12 5.05
C VAL A 293 -35.20 -13.90 4.47
N SER A 294 -36.03 -13.28 3.61
CA SER A 294 -37.00 -14.04 2.82
C SER A 294 -36.26 -15.20 2.15
N GLY A 295 -36.66 -16.45 2.39
CA GLY A 295 -35.99 -17.68 1.90
C GLY A 295 -35.94 -17.85 0.37
N ILE A 296 -36.12 -16.76 -0.37
CA ILE A 296 -36.08 -16.65 -1.82
C ILE A 296 -34.60 -16.52 -2.23
N LYS A 297 -34.06 -17.58 -2.83
CA LYS A 297 -32.73 -17.58 -3.42
C LYS A 297 -32.79 -17.03 -4.85
N LEU A 298 -31.96 -16.04 -5.16
CA LEU A 298 -31.85 -15.48 -6.52
C LEU A 298 -30.81 -16.25 -7.35
N GLU A 299 -31.13 -16.51 -8.61
CA GLU A 299 -30.12 -17.00 -9.55
C GLU A 299 -29.32 -15.84 -10.13
N SER A 300 -28.00 -15.88 -9.88
CA SER A 300 -27.05 -14.87 -10.34
C SER A 300 -27.01 -14.76 -11.87
N ARG A 301 -27.33 -13.58 -12.42
CA ARG A 301 -27.33 -13.33 -13.88
C ARG A 301 -27.03 -11.87 -14.22
N LEU A 302 -26.25 -11.65 -15.28
CA LEU A 302 -26.06 -10.34 -15.93
C LEU A 302 -26.52 -10.44 -17.39
N ARG A 303 -27.34 -9.49 -17.84
CA ARG A 303 -27.70 -9.32 -19.26
C ARG A 303 -27.63 -7.85 -19.63
N THR A 304 -27.03 -7.56 -20.77
CA THR A 304 -26.98 -6.22 -21.35
C THR A 304 -27.63 -6.22 -22.73
N ARG A 305 -28.22 -5.08 -23.12
CA ARG A 305 -28.87 -4.91 -24.42
C ARG A 305 -28.69 -3.49 -24.91
N GLU A 306 -28.18 -3.36 -26.13
CA GLU A 306 -28.19 -2.09 -26.84
C GLU A 306 -29.50 -1.93 -27.64
N VAL A 307 -30.10 -0.74 -27.61
CA VAL A 307 -31.28 -0.37 -28.39
C VAL A 307 -31.00 0.89 -29.19
N LYS A 308 -31.27 0.87 -30.50
CA LYS A 308 -31.13 2.06 -31.35
C LYS A 308 -32.46 2.82 -31.41
N GLU A 309 -32.45 4.08 -31.02
CA GLU A 309 -33.61 4.97 -31.03
C GLU A 309 -33.39 6.12 -32.01
N LYS A 310 -34.43 6.51 -32.76
CA LYS A 310 -34.36 7.66 -33.68
C LYS A 310 -34.45 8.96 -32.88
N ALA A 311 -33.40 9.77 -32.95
CA ALA A 311 -33.37 11.12 -32.40
C ALA A 311 -33.57 12.12 -33.55
N GLY A 312 -34.83 12.35 -33.94
CA GLY A 312 -35.19 13.28 -35.04
C GLY A 312 -35.05 12.70 -36.45
N LEU A 313 -35.13 13.57 -37.48
CA LEU A 313 -35.24 13.17 -38.89
C LEU A 313 -33.98 12.47 -39.45
N LEU A 314 -32.78 12.77 -38.94
CA LEU A 314 -31.50 12.32 -39.51
C LEU A 314 -30.50 11.73 -38.49
N SER A 315 -30.86 11.62 -37.22
CA SER A 315 -29.92 11.14 -36.17
C SER A 315 -30.49 9.97 -35.37
N SER A 316 -29.61 9.12 -34.84
CA SER A 316 -29.98 8.01 -33.97
C SER A 316 -29.10 8.03 -32.73
N GLN A 317 -29.71 7.76 -31.59
CA GLN A 317 -29.04 7.52 -30.33
C GLN A 317 -29.10 6.04 -29.98
N TYR A 318 -28.14 5.59 -29.18
CA TYR A 318 -28.07 4.23 -28.69
C TYR A 318 -28.30 4.24 -27.18
N LEU A 319 -29.16 3.35 -26.72
CA LEU A 319 -29.53 3.17 -25.33
C LEU A 319 -28.91 1.86 -24.85
N PHE A 320 -28.46 1.81 -23.59
CA PHE A 320 -27.84 0.63 -23.02
C PHE A 320 -28.61 0.16 -21.79
N ASP A 321 -29.33 -0.94 -21.94
CA ASP A 321 -30.10 -1.55 -20.86
C ASP A 321 -29.28 -2.65 -20.18
N ILE A 322 -29.27 -2.63 -18.85
CA ILE A 322 -28.51 -3.52 -17.98
C ILE A 322 -29.48 -4.19 -17.02
N TYR A 323 -29.46 -5.52 -16.96
CA TYR A 323 -30.25 -6.34 -16.07
C TYR A 323 -29.31 -7.18 -15.22
N VAL A 324 -29.33 -6.98 -13.90
CA VAL A 324 -28.51 -7.72 -12.94
C VAL A 324 -29.42 -8.43 -11.95
N MET A 325 -29.15 -9.70 -11.67
CA MET A 325 -29.71 -10.44 -10.56
C MET A 325 -28.56 -11.00 -9.73
N ALA A 326 -28.58 -10.77 -8.42
CA ALA A 326 -27.53 -11.25 -7.52
C ALA A 326 -28.12 -11.58 -6.15
N ASP A 327 -27.75 -12.75 -5.63
CA ASP A 327 -28.21 -13.23 -4.31
C ASP A 327 -27.42 -12.62 -3.15
N ASP A 328 -26.19 -12.19 -3.43
CA ASP A 328 -25.32 -11.52 -2.47
C ASP A 328 -24.46 -10.47 -3.17
N PHE A 329 -23.74 -9.67 -2.37
CA PHE A 329 -22.93 -8.59 -2.90
C PHE A 329 -21.68 -9.08 -3.65
N LYS A 330 -21.11 -10.24 -3.28
CA LYS A 330 -19.95 -10.82 -3.98
C LYS A 330 -20.32 -11.22 -5.40
N GLN A 331 -21.50 -11.80 -5.59
CA GLN A 331 -22.05 -12.14 -6.90
C GLN A 331 -22.33 -10.88 -7.72
N PHE A 332 -22.90 -9.84 -7.10
CA PHE A 332 -23.08 -8.55 -7.77
C PHE A 332 -21.75 -7.95 -8.23
N GLN A 333 -20.72 -7.98 -7.38
CA GLN A 333 -19.38 -7.47 -7.68
C GLN A 333 -18.74 -8.22 -8.85
N GLY A 334 -18.86 -9.56 -8.91
CA GLY A 334 -18.36 -10.36 -10.01
C GLY A 334 -18.97 -10.01 -11.37
N HIS A 335 -20.26 -9.65 -11.41
CA HIS A 335 -20.90 -9.13 -12.62
C HIS A 335 -20.41 -7.73 -13.00
N PHE A 336 -20.02 -6.94 -12.01
CA PHE A 336 -19.67 -5.55 -12.20
C PHE A 336 -18.37 -5.34 -12.96
N GLU A 337 -17.40 -6.24 -12.82
CA GLU A 337 -16.15 -6.23 -13.60
C GLU A 337 -16.46 -6.35 -15.10
N LYS A 338 -17.24 -7.37 -15.49
CA LYS A 338 -17.68 -7.57 -16.87
C LYS A 338 -18.53 -6.42 -17.39
N LEU A 339 -19.46 -5.93 -16.58
CA LEU A 339 -20.31 -4.80 -16.96
C LEU A 339 -19.49 -3.52 -17.22
N THR A 340 -18.47 -3.27 -16.40
CA THR A 340 -17.58 -2.12 -16.54
C THR A 340 -16.86 -2.17 -17.88
N GLU A 341 -16.35 -3.33 -18.28
CA GLU A 341 -15.73 -3.53 -19.59
C GLU A 341 -16.73 -3.33 -20.75
N GLU A 342 -17.93 -3.90 -20.66
CA GLU A 342 -18.96 -3.75 -21.71
C GLU A 342 -19.38 -2.27 -21.90
N LEU A 343 -19.53 -1.51 -20.81
CA LEU A 343 -19.85 -0.08 -20.87
C LEU A 343 -18.69 0.75 -21.41
N PHE A 344 -17.44 0.40 -21.07
CA PHE A 344 -16.26 1.06 -21.64
C PHE A 344 -16.24 0.90 -23.16
N ASN A 345 -16.36 -0.35 -23.63
CA ASN A 345 -16.35 -0.68 -25.05
C ASN A 345 -17.51 0.00 -25.80
N TRP A 346 -18.71 0.00 -25.21
CA TRP A 346 -19.87 0.68 -25.76
C TRP A 346 -19.65 2.20 -25.91
N GLY A 347 -19.11 2.84 -24.87
CA GLY A 347 -18.78 4.26 -24.86
C GLY A 347 -17.77 4.63 -25.95
N GLN A 348 -16.73 3.82 -26.14
CA GLN A 348 -15.74 3.99 -27.21
C GLN A 348 -16.36 3.80 -28.60
N GLN A 349 -17.20 2.77 -28.79
CA GLN A 349 -17.78 2.45 -30.09
C GLN A 349 -18.84 3.47 -30.55
N ARG A 350 -19.68 3.95 -29.64
CA ARG A 350 -20.80 4.84 -29.98
C ARG A 350 -20.46 6.31 -29.81
N GLY A 351 -19.51 6.65 -28.95
CA GLY A 351 -19.07 8.01 -28.70
C GLY A 351 -20.26 8.95 -28.45
N LYS A 352 -20.33 10.07 -29.17
CA LYS A 352 -21.40 11.07 -29.03
C LYS A 352 -22.83 10.53 -29.28
N LYS A 353 -22.98 9.35 -29.91
CA LYS A 353 -24.28 8.71 -30.15
C LYS A 353 -24.83 7.92 -28.96
N CYS A 354 -24.09 7.81 -27.84
CA CYS A 354 -24.65 7.30 -26.59
C CYS A 354 -25.79 8.21 -26.13
N GLY A 355 -26.95 7.62 -25.84
CA GLY A 355 -28.19 8.31 -25.49
C GLY A 355 -28.55 8.21 -24.01
N ARG A 356 -28.77 7.01 -23.48
CA ARG A 356 -29.08 6.78 -22.05
C ARG A 356 -28.63 5.41 -21.58
N ILE A 357 -28.54 5.24 -20.27
CA ILE A 357 -28.29 3.95 -19.63
C ILE A 357 -29.48 3.63 -18.72
N GLN A 358 -29.93 2.37 -18.72
CA GLN A 358 -30.95 1.89 -17.80
C GLN A 358 -30.44 0.69 -17.03
N PHE A 359 -30.43 0.79 -15.71
CA PHE A 359 -30.02 -0.27 -14.80
C PHE A 359 -31.24 -0.84 -14.11
N LYS A 360 -31.46 -2.15 -14.24
CA LYS A 360 -32.47 -2.89 -13.48
C LYS A 360 -31.78 -3.98 -12.66
N ALA A 361 -31.82 -3.87 -11.34
CA ALA A 361 -31.21 -4.86 -10.44
C ALA A 361 -32.27 -5.57 -9.61
N THR A 362 -32.32 -6.90 -9.65
CA THR A 362 -33.08 -7.72 -8.70
C THR A 362 -32.12 -8.24 -7.64
N ILE A 363 -32.27 -7.76 -6.41
CA ILE A 363 -31.32 -7.97 -5.32
C ILE A 363 -32.05 -8.03 -3.98
N HIS A 364 -31.38 -8.54 -2.96
CA HIS A 364 -31.92 -8.42 -1.60
C HIS A 364 -31.78 -6.97 -1.06
N PRO A 365 -32.73 -6.49 -0.25
CA PRO A 365 -32.69 -5.11 0.29
C PRO A 365 -31.41 -4.76 1.05
N TRP A 366 -30.79 -5.74 1.72
CA TRP A 366 -29.60 -5.51 2.55
C TRP A 366 -28.33 -5.21 1.74
N ILE A 367 -28.28 -5.53 0.43
CA ILE A 367 -27.16 -5.17 -0.46
C ILE A 367 -27.43 -3.93 -1.32
N THR A 368 -28.64 -3.37 -1.26
CA THR A 368 -29.07 -2.21 -2.08
C THR A 368 -28.11 -1.02 -1.95
N GLY A 369 -27.66 -0.72 -0.73
CA GLY A 369 -26.71 0.37 -0.49
C GLY A 369 -25.39 0.18 -1.27
N GLN A 370 -24.81 -1.01 -1.17
CA GLN A 370 -23.56 -1.39 -1.84
C GLN A 370 -23.69 -1.30 -3.37
N VAL A 371 -24.77 -1.83 -3.92
CA VAL A 371 -25.10 -1.78 -5.36
C VAL A 371 -25.19 -0.34 -5.87
N LYS A 372 -25.87 0.55 -5.13
CA LYS A 372 -26.02 1.96 -5.52
C LYS A 372 -24.69 2.70 -5.60
N THR A 373 -23.75 2.43 -4.70
CA THR A 373 -22.43 3.08 -4.77
C THR A 373 -21.58 2.56 -5.91
N TYR A 374 -21.66 1.27 -6.23
CA TYR A 374 -20.98 0.75 -7.42
C TYR A 374 -21.47 1.45 -8.70
N ILE A 375 -22.79 1.56 -8.89
CA ILE A 375 -23.36 2.28 -10.05
C ILE A 375 -22.93 3.75 -10.09
N ARG A 376 -22.85 4.41 -8.91
CA ARG A 376 -22.40 5.80 -8.80
C ARG A 376 -20.92 5.96 -9.13
N ASN A 377 -20.06 5.10 -8.58
CA ASN A 377 -18.61 5.14 -8.78
C ASN A 377 -18.25 4.87 -10.24
N LEU A 378 -18.96 3.95 -10.89
CA LEU A 378 -18.79 3.67 -12.31
C LEU A 378 -19.04 4.90 -13.18
N ARG A 379 -20.06 5.71 -12.85
CA ARG A 379 -20.31 6.98 -13.56
C ARG A 379 -19.21 8.02 -13.33
N GLN A 380 -18.53 7.98 -12.17
CA GLN A 380 -17.51 8.94 -11.77
C GLN A 380 -16.09 8.55 -12.17
N ALA A 381 -15.88 7.32 -12.66
CA ALA A 381 -14.57 6.85 -13.10
C ALA A 381 -14.14 7.55 -14.40
N ASP A 382 -12.88 7.99 -14.47
CA ASP A 382 -12.32 8.64 -15.66
C ASP A 382 -12.42 7.76 -16.92
N THR A 383 -12.27 6.44 -16.75
CA THR A 383 -12.45 5.44 -17.82
C THR A 383 -13.85 5.49 -18.45
N HIS A 384 -14.85 5.99 -17.70
CA HIS A 384 -16.26 6.02 -18.09
C HIS A 384 -16.82 7.44 -18.06
N ALA A 385 -15.97 8.47 -18.16
CA ALA A 385 -16.38 9.88 -18.10
C ALA A 385 -17.53 10.22 -19.07
N PHE A 386 -17.65 9.50 -20.19
CA PHE A 386 -18.77 9.64 -21.13
C PHE A 386 -20.16 9.39 -20.50
N MET A 387 -20.25 8.70 -19.37
CA MET A 387 -21.49 8.44 -18.65
C MET A 387 -22.02 9.68 -17.92
N GLN A 388 -21.16 10.65 -17.60
CA GLN A 388 -21.56 11.89 -16.89
C GLN A 388 -22.51 12.75 -17.72
N ARG A 389 -22.39 12.69 -19.05
CA ARG A 389 -23.27 13.40 -20.01
C ARG A 389 -24.53 12.61 -20.40
N LEU A 390 -24.78 11.44 -19.81
CA LEU A 390 -25.92 10.60 -20.14
C LEU A 390 -26.93 10.57 -18.99
N PRO A 391 -28.24 10.60 -19.28
CA PRO A 391 -29.24 10.23 -18.30
C PRO A 391 -29.11 8.73 -17.95
N ILE A 392 -29.11 8.42 -16.67
CA ILE A 392 -29.07 7.05 -16.14
C ILE A 392 -30.30 6.78 -15.28
N THR A 393 -31.11 5.81 -15.65
CA THR A 393 -32.25 5.37 -14.83
C THR A 393 -31.88 4.10 -14.06
N VAL A 394 -32.07 4.08 -12.75
CA VAL A 394 -31.81 2.92 -11.90
C VAL A 394 -33.13 2.44 -11.28
N ASN A 395 -33.41 1.14 -11.43
CA ASN A 395 -34.57 0.46 -10.86
C ASN A 395 -34.09 -0.76 -10.05
N LEU A 396 -34.23 -0.68 -8.73
CA LEU A 396 -33.87 -1.73 -7.79
C LEU A 396 -35.15 -2.44 -7.33
N VAL A 397 -35.19 -3.75 -7.53
CA VAL A 397 -36.32 -4.63 -7.22
C VAL A 397 -35.84 -5.65 -6.18
N GLY A 398 -36.65 -5.89 -5.16
CA GLY A 398 -36.43 -6.91 -4.15
C GLY A 398 -36.45 -8.31 -4.73
N ALA A 399 -35.82 -9.25 -4.03
CA ALA A 399 -35.91 -10.68 -4.36
C ALA A 399 -37.36 -11.19 -4.37
N ASP A 400 -38.26 -10.54 -3.63
CA ASP A 400 -39.71 -10.79 -3.59
C ASP A 400 -40.49 -10.15 -4.76
N GLY A 401 -39.80 -9.49 -5.69
CA GLY A 401 -40.39 -8.81 -6.85
C GLY A 401 -40.97 -7.43 -6.54
N LYS A 402 -40.93 -6.96 -5.28
CA LYS A 402 -41.42 -5.63 -4.93
C LYS A 402 -40.40 -4.55 -5.29
N PRO A 403 -40.82 -3.37 -5.75
CA PRO A 403 -39.89 -2.26 -5.94
C PRO A 403 -39.20 -1.89 -4.62
N ILE A 404 -37.88 -1.81 -4.62
CA ILE A 404 -37.10 -1.24 -3.51
C ILE A 404 -36.99 0.26 -3.75
N GLU A 405 -36.47 0.65 -4.91
CA GLU A 405 -36.19 2.05 -5.22
C GLU A 405 -36.06 2.27 -6.73
N GLN A 406 -36.59 3.39 -7.22
CA GLN A 406 -36.39 3.84 -8.60
C GLN A 406 -35.98 5.31 -8.60
N TYR A 407 -34.89 5.63 -9.28
CA TYR A 407 -34.40 6.99 -9.41
C TYR A 407 -33.72 7.22 -10.76
N ARG A 408 -33.63 8.48 -11.16
CA ARG A 408 -32.98 8.91 -12.39
C ARG A 408 -31.86 9.88 -12.04
N ILE A 409 -30.71 9.71 -12.68
CA ILE A 409 -29.55 10.58 -12.57
C ILE A 409 -29.46 11.34 -13.88
N GLU A 410 -29.73 12.64 -13.85
CA GLU A 410 -29.65 13.50 -15.04
C GLU A 410 -28.19 13.76 -15.46
N PRO A 411 -27.92 14.16 -16.71
CA PRO A 411 -26.60 14.60 -17.15
C PRO A 411 -26.06 15.75 -16.30
N GLU A 412 -24.76 15.81 -16.10
CA GLU A 412 -24.11 17.00 -15.56
C GLU A 412 -24.15 18.11 -16.63
N SER A 413 -24.70 19.28 -16.29
CA SER A 413 -24.76 20.46 -17.17
C SER A 413 -23.34 20.98 -17.40
N GLY A 414 -22.84 20.88 -18.63
CA GLY A 414 -21.53 21.41 -18.99
C GLY A 414 -21.56 22.93 -19.15
N GLU A 415 -20.59 23.61 -18.52
CA GLU A 415 -20.08 24.92 -18.97
C GLU A 415 -19.15 24.74 -20.19
#